data_AF-A0A820V520-F1
#
_entry.id   AF-A0A820V520-F1
#
_cell.length_a   1.000
_cell.length_b   1.000
_cell.length_c   1.000
_cell.angle_alpha   90.00
_cell.angle_beta   90.00
_cell.angle_gamma   90.00
#
_symmetry.space_group_name_H-M   'P 1'
#
loop_
_entity.id
_entity.type
_entity.pdbx_description
1 polymer ?
#
loop_
_entity_poly.entity_id
_entity_poly.type
_entity_poly.pdbx_seq_one_letter_code
_entity_poly.pdbx_strand_id
1 'polypeptide(L)'
;MLTLFILIVFSCSINSLWAGTPFKDCGSKLGVIEAFEVTDCPTAPCKFIKGKTYAMNLTFTAHAPSKTASVSIHGVIGGVPLPFPLPDSNACHLNVK
;
A
#
# COMPACT_ATOMS: atom_id res chain seq x y z
N MET A 1 -2.77 34.09 -31.30
CA MET A 1 -2.79 34.42 -29.86
C MET A 1 -3.83 33.64 -29.03
N LEU A 2 -4.74 32.88 -29.66
CA LEU A 2 -5.72 32.02 -28.96
C LEU A 2 -5.23 30.56 -28.83
N THR A 3 -4.48 30.07 -29.81
CA THR A 3 -3.91 28.71 -29.85
C THR A 3 -2.78 28.47 -28.84
N LEU A 4 -2.03 29.52 -28.47
CA LEU A 4 -0.97 29.43 -27.45
C LEU A 4 -1.53 29.23 -26.03
N PHE A 5 -2.70 29.81 -25.75
CA PHE A 5 -3.36 29.67 -24.43
C PHE A 5 -3.84 28.26 -24.19
N ILE A 6 -4.34 27.56 -25.22
CA ILE A 6 -4.89 26.19 -25.11
C ILE A 6 -3.81 25.16 -24.71
N LEU A 7 -2.56 25.35 -25.15
CA LEU A 7 -1.45 24.45 -24.81
C LEU A 7 -0.97 24.61 -23.35
N ILE A 8 -1.12 25.79 -22.76
CA ILE A 8 -0.68 26.08 -21.38
C ILE A 8 -1.67 25.49 -20.35
N VAL A 9 -2.96 25.41 -20.68
CA VAL A 9 -3.96 24.79 -19.78
C VAL A 9 -3.87 23.27 -19.78
N PHE A 10 -3.39 22.66 -20.88
CA PHE A 10 -3.33 21.20 -21.02
C PHE A 10 -2.19 20.54 -20.20
N SER A 11 -1.10 21.27 -19.92
CA SER A 11 0.05 20.73 -19.16
C SER A 11 -0.12 20.79 -17.64
N CYS A 12 -1.16 21.44 -17.12
CA CYS A 12 -1.49 21.48 -15.69
C CYS A 12 -2.51 20.41 -15.28
N SER A 13 -2.64 19.35 -16.08
CA SER A 13 -3.48 18.21 -15.75
C SER A 13 -2.62 17.10 -15.15
N ILE A 14 -2.71 16.97 -13.82
CA ILE A 14 -2.49 15.75 -13.03
C ILE A 14 -1.09 15.10 -13.07
N ASN A 15 -0.07 15.80 -12.57
CA ASN A 15 0.98 15.09 -11.84
C ASN A 15 0.52 14.96 -10.37
N SER A 16 -0.41 14.04 -10.10
CA SER A 16 -0.58 13.56 -8.72
C SER A 16 0.70 12.79 -8.38
N LEU A 17 1.61 13.43 -7.65
CA LEU A 17 2.74 12.76 -7.05
C LEU A 17 2.16 11.78 -6.03
N TRP A 18 1.93 10.53 -6.44
CA TRP A 18 1.45 9.48 -5.55
C TRP A 18 2.61 9.14 -4.61
N ALA A 19 2.75 9.93 -3.54
CA ALA A 19 3.53 9.53 -2.39
C ALA A 19 2.80 8.34 -1.76
N GLY A 20 3.50 7.24 -1.53
CA GLY A 20 2.93 6.00 -0.98
C GLY A 20 2.05 6.24 0.25
N THR A 21 1.17 5.29 0.55
CA THR A 21 0.29 5.36 1.71
C THR A 21 1.13 5.46 2.99
N PRO A 22 0.94 6.49 3.84
CA PRO A 22 1.73 6.65 5.05
C PRO A 22 1.51 5.46 5.98
N PHE A 23 2.59 4.92 6.52
CA PHE A 23 2.58 3.75 7.38
C PHE A 23 3.44 3.98 8.62
N LYS A 24 3.20 3.16 9.65
CA LYS A 24 4.02 3.12 10.87
C LYS A 24 4.58 1.72 11.01
N ASP A 25 5.91 1.61 11.08
CA ASP A 25 6.56 0.33 11.41
C ASP A 25 6.24 -0.06 12.86
N CYS A 26 5.75 -1.29 13.03
CA CYS A 26 5.39 -1.86 14.33
C CYS A 26 6.47 -2.76 14.94
N GLY A 27 7.64 -2.88 14.30
CA GLY A 27 8.80 -3.59 14.84
C GLY A 27 9.46 -4.56 13.88
N SER A 28 9.70 -4.14 12.63
CA SER A 28 10.42 -4.94 11.63
C SER A 28 11.87 -5.20 12.07
N LYS A 29 12.26 -6.48 12.18
CA LYS A 29 13.61 -6.89 12.66
C LYS A 29 14.49 -7.53 11.57
N LEU A 30 13.87 -8.29 10.68
CA LEU A 30 14.56 -9.09 9.65
C LEU A 30 14.50 -8.45 8.27
N GLY A 31 14.12 -7.18 8.20
CA GLY A 31 14.07 -6.38 6.98
C GLY A 31 13.64 -4.95 7.27
N VAL A 32 13.62 -4.13 6.23
CA VAL A 32 13.23 -2.72 6.24
C VAL A 32 12.08 -2.52 5.28
N ILE A 33 11.04 -1.80 5.72
CA ILE A 33 9.91 -1.41 4.87
C ILE A 33 10.29 -0.13 4.13
N GLU A 34 10.21 -0.16 2.79
CA GLU A 34 10.58 0.96 1.92
C GLU A 34 9.36 1.75 1.48
N ALA A 35 8.28 1.05 1.15
CA ALA A 35 7.04 1.67 0.71
C ALA A 35 5.84 0.80 1.07
N PHE A 36 4.70 1.47 1.26
CA PHE A 36 3.41 0.83 1.43
C PHE A 36 2.38 1.60 0.61
N GLU A 37 1.52 0.88 -0.11
CA GLU A 37 0.51 1.47 -0.98
C GLU A 37 -0.80 0.72 -0.84
N VAL A 38 -1.89 1.47 -0.73
CA VAL A 38 -3.25 0.95 -0.75
C VAL A 38 -3.98 1.59 -1.91
N THR A 39 -4.57 0.76 -2.76
CA THR A 39 -5.44 1.22 -3.85
C THR A 39 -6.56 2.11 -3.33
N ASP A 40 -6.90 3.16 -4.08
CA ASP A 40 -7.98 4.10 -3.73
C ASP A 40 -7.87 4.74 -2.34
N CYS A 41 -6.64 5.00 -1.86
CA CYS A 41 -6.39 5.75 -0.62
C CYS A 41 -5.70 7.10 -0.90
N PRO A 42 -6.44 8.14 -1.34
CA PRO A 42 -5.87 9.46 -1.65
C PRO A 42 -5.49 10.26 -0.39
N THR A 43 -6.03 9.91 0.77
CA THR A 43 -5.77 10.61 2.03
C THR A 43 -5.84 9.63 3.18
N ALA A 44 -4.83 9.67 4.05
CA ALA A 44 -4.83 8.89 5.29
C ALA A 44 -5.66 9.61 6.37
N PRO A 45 -6.42 8.87 7.22
CA PRO A 45 -6.55 7.41 7.25
C PRO A 45 -7.40 6.87 6.09
N CYS A 46 -6.95 5.75 5.50
CA CYS A 46 -7.66 5.10 4.40
C CYS A 46 -9.06 4.66 4.83
N LYS A 47 -10.07 5.03 4.03
CA LYS A 47 -11.46 4.61 4.26
C LYS A 47 -11.76 3.35 3.46
N PHE A 48 -11.88 2.22 4.16
CA PHE A 48 -12.27 0.95 3.56
C PHE A 48 -13.80 0.83 3.50
N ILE A 49 -14.35 0.69 2.30
CA ILE A 49 -15.78 0.53 2.05
C ILE A 49 -16.12 -0.96 2.06
N LYS A 50 -17.14 -1.35 2.84
CA LYS A 50 -17.60 -2.74 2.92
C LYS A 50 -17.98 -3.28 1.54
N GLY A 51 -17.51 -4.48 1.21
CA GLY A 51 -17.80 -5.13 -0.08
C GLY A 51 -16.93 -4.65 -1.25
N LYS A 52 -16.04 -3.68 -1.02
CA LYS A 52 -15.04 -3.25 -2.00
C LYS A 52 -13.73 -3.99 -1.76
N THR A 53 -13.10 -4.43 -2.85
CA THR A 53 -11.77 -5.06 -2.84
C THR A 53 -10.70 -3.98 -2.91
N TYR A 54 -9.70 -4.10 -2.04
CA TYR A 54 -8.53 -3.21 -2.02
C TYR A 54 -7.27 -4.07 -2.22
N ALA A 55 -6.43 -3.70 -3.18
CA ALA A 55 -5.08 -4.21 -3.29
C ALA A 55 -4.14 -3.38 -2.40
N MET A 56 -3.26 -4.08 -1.70
CA MET A 56 -2.19 -3.52 -0.88
C MET A 56 -0.85 -3.98 -1.44
N ASN A 57 0.10 -3.07 -1.57
CA ASN A 57 1.45 -3.36 -2.00
C ASN A 57 2.42 -2.94 -0.90
N LEU A 58 3.33 -3.85 -0.52
CA LEU A 58 4.34 -3.63 0.51
C LEU A 58 5.71 -3.90 -0.12
N THR A 59 6.52 -2.87 -0.24
CA THR A 59 7.91 -2.98 -0.68
C THR A 59 8.81 -3.03 0.54
N PHE A 60 9.58 -4.10 0.67
CA PHE A 60 10.52 -4.27 1.77
C PHE A 60 11.78 -4.97 1.30
N THR A 61 12.89 -4.68 1.97
CA THR A 61 14.17 -5.36 1.76
C THR A 61 14.45 -6.27 2.94
N ALA A 62 14.60 -7.58 2.68
CA ALA A 62 14.98 -8.56 3.70
C ALA A 62 16.49 -8.50 4.00
N HIS A 63 16.86 -8.63 5.28
CA HIS A 63 18.26 -8.64 5.71
C HIS A 63 18.95 -10.00 5.52
N ALA A 64 18.16 -11.07 5.38
CA ALA A 64 18.67 -12.43 5.23
C ALA A 64 17.76 -13.23 4.31
N PRO A 65 18.30 -14.23 3.59
CA PRO A 65 17.49 -15.12 2.77
C PRO A 65 16.55 -15.95 3.64
N SER A 66 15.30 -16.10 3.19
CA SER A 66 14.31 -16.98 3.81
C SER A 66 13.76 -17.97 2.80
N LYS A 67 13.52 -19.21 3.24
CA LYS A 67 12.88 -20.25 2.41
C LYS A 67 11.35 -20.13 2.40
N THR A 68 10.80 -19.40 3.35
CA THR A 68 9.35 -19.28 3.58
C THR A 68 9.00 -17.86 3.96
N ALA A 69 7.89 -17.34 3.44
CA ALA A 69 7.35 -16.06 3.84
C ALA A 69 5.84 -16.21 4.04
N SER A 70 5.32 -15.66 5.14
CA SER A 70 3.88 -15.69 5.44
C SER A 70 3.37 -14.29 5.72
N VAL A 71 2.12 -14.04 5.32
CA VAL A 71 1.45 -12.76 5.49
C VAL A 71 0.23 -12.92 6.40
N SER A 72 -0.01 -11.91 7.23
CA SER A 72 -1.19 -11.83 8.07
C SER A 72 -1.63 -10.38 8.22
N ILE A 73 -2.93 -10.12 8.10
CA ILE A 73 -3.53 -8.80 8.27
C ILE A 73 -4.35 -8.80 9.55
N HIS A 74 -4.14 -7.80 10.39
CA HIS A 74 -4.90 -7.60 11.63
C HIS A 74 -5.51 -6.21 11.62
N GLY A 75 -6.81 -6.10 11.92
CA GLY A 75 -7.46 -4.83 12.22
C GLY A 75 -7.56 -4.65 13.73
N VAL A 76 -7.13 -3.49 14.23
CA VAL A 76 -7.20 -3.19 15.67
C VAL A 76 -8.51 -2.44 15.96
N ILE A 77 -9.45 -3.10 16.65
CA ILE A 77 -10.76 -2.51 17.00
C ILE A 77 -10.87 -2.47 18.53
N GLY A 78 -11.05 -1.26 19.08
CA GLY A 78 -11.10 -1.07 20.54
C GLY A 78 -9.82 -1.50 21.27
N GLY A 79 -8.66 -1.46 20.58
CA GLY A 79 -7.37 -1.92 21.11
C GLY A 79 -7.11 -3.42 20.95
N VAL A 80 -8.06 -4.20 20.43
CA VAL A 80 -7.92 -5.64 20.22
C VAL A 80 -7.56 -5.93 18.76
N PRO A 81 -6.44 -6.65 18.47
CA PRO A 81 -6.11 -7.08 17.12
C PRO A 81 -7.01 -8.24 16.69
N LEU A 82 -7.76 -8.06 15.60
CA LEU A 82 -8.64 -9.05 15.01
C LEU A 82 -8.10 -9.47 13.63
N PRO A 83 -7.94 -10.77 13.35
CA PRO A 83 -7.41 -11.24 12.08
C PRO A 83 -8.39 -11.01 10.93
N PHE A 84 -7.88 -10.53 9.79
CA PHE A 84 -8.59 -10.44 8.53
C PHE A 84 -8.21 -11.62 7.63
N PRO A 85 -9.19 -12.36 7.09
CA PRO A 85 -8.90 -13.53 6.27
C PRO A 85 -8.28 -13.11 4.93
N LEU A 86 -7.23 -13.83 4.56
CA LEU A 86 -6.57 -13.73 3.26
C LEU A 86 -6.86 -15.00 2.44
N PRO A 87 -6.92 -14.89 1.10
CA PRO A 87 -7.11 -16.06 0.23
C PRO A 87 -5.90 -17.01 0.26
N ASP A 88 -4.68 -16.47 0.42
CA ASP A 88 -3.47 -17.24 0.65
C ASP A 88 -2.62 -16.52 1.72
N SER A 89 -2.04 -17.31 2.63
CA SER A 89 -1.15 -16.83 3.69
C SER A 89 0.33 -17.00 3.35
N ASN A 90 0.66 -17.73 2.28
CA ASN A 90 2.02 -17.87 1.78
C ASN A 90 2.37 -16.67 0.90
N ALA A 91 3.24 -15.80 1.41
CA ALA A 91 3.65 -14.60 0.70
C ALA A 91 4.45 -14.93 -0.57
N CYS A 92 5.09 -16.10 -0.67
CA CYS A 92 5.78 -16.52 -1.89
C CYS A 92 4.83 -16.85 -3.06
N HIS A 93 3.55 -17.07 -2.78
CA HIS A 93 2.52 -17.28 -3.82
C HIS A 93 1.84 -15.96 -4.22
N LEU A 94 1.92 -14.96 -3.34
CA LEU A 94 1.57 -13.59 -3.69
C LEU A 94 2.68 -13.03 -4.59
N ASN A 95 2.39 -12.03 -5.42
CA ASN A 95 3.37 -11.43 -6.34
C ASN A 95 4.45 -10.61 -5.61
N VAL A 96 5.08 -11.20 -4.59
CA VAL A 96 6.18 -10.64 -3.83
C VAL A 96 7.42 -10.72 -4.71
N LYS A 97 7.99 -9.56 -5.01
CA LYS A 97 9.24 -9.41 -5.77
C LYS A 97 10.32 -8.88 -4.84
#